data_AF-B5DUS0-F1
#
_entry.id   AF-B5DUS0-F1
#
_cell.length_a   1.000
_cell.length_b   1.000
_cell.length_c   1.000
_cell.angle_alpha   90.00
_cell.angle_beta   90.00
_cell.angle_gamma   90.00
#
_symmetry.space_group_name_H-M   'P 1'
#
loop_
_entity.id
_entity.type
_entity.pdbx_description
1 polymer ?
#
loop_
_entity_poly.entity_id
_entity_poly.type
_entity_poly.pdbx_seq_one_letter_code
_entity_poly.pdbx_strand_id
1 'polypeptide(L)'
;MKFTVIVMGLMLIPFGKSLVHYMKLEPGADGGCKGTSGDLKVGESEKDPLVCGSIHCTNDAGDAFVHYCQIPVPFALCPGRGVTTEIEFPDCCWICTTYKNC
;
A
#
# COMPACT_ATOMS: atom_id res chain seq x y z
N MET A 1 7.01 21.25 -35.13
CA MET A 1 6.23 19.98 -35.22
C MET A 1 6.78 18.87 -34.32
N LYS A 2 8.09 18.61 -34.24
CA LYS A 2 8.66 17.56 -33.35
C LYS A 2 8.45 17.82 -31.84
N PHE A 3 8.52 19.07 -31.39
CA PHE A 3 8.33 19.42 -29.97
C PHE A 3 6.89 19.17 -29.47
N THR A 4 5.89 19.41 -30.33
CA THR A 4 4.48 19.24 -29.99
C THR A 4 4.12 17.78 -29.73
N VAL A 5 4.73 16.85 -30.46
CA VAL A 5 4.52 15.40 -30.29
C VAL A 5 5.12 14.90 -28.98
N ILE A 6 6.26 15.46 -28.55
CA ILE A 6 6.91 15.08 -27.28
C ILE A 6 6.07 15.53 -26.08
N VAL A 7 5.52 16.75 -26.11
CA VAL A 7 4.67 17.28 -25.04
C VAL A 7 3.35 16.50 -24.94
N MET A 8 2.77 16.10 -26.07
CA MET A 8 1.53 15.30 -26.10
C MET A 8 1.75 13.86 -25.59
N GLY A 9 2.94 13.28 -25.79
CA GLY A 9 3.29 11.96 -25.25
C GLY A 9 3.49 11.95 -23.73
N LEU A 10 4.02 13.03 -23.16
CA LEU A 10 4.20 13.16 -21.70
C LEU A 10 2.87 13.31 -20.93
N MET A 11 1.83 13.85 -21.55
CA MET A 11 0.49 13.97 -20.94
C MET A 11 -0.30 12.65 -20.91
N LEU A 12 0.16 11.61 -21.62
CA LEU A 12 -0.49 10.30 -21.70
C LEU A 12 0.04 9.29 -20.68
N ILE A 13 0.97 9.67 -19.79
CA ILE A 13 1.40 8.79 -18.71
C ILE A 13 0.25 8.73 -17.69
N PRO A 14 -0.46 7.59 -17.55
CA PRO A 14 -1.46 7.47 -16.51
C PRO A 14 -0.72 7.53 -15.17
N PHE A 15 -1.00 8.55 -14.36
CA PHE A 15 -0.65 8.57 -12.94
C PHE A 15 -1.54 7.57 -12.20
N GLY A 16 -1.43 6.29 -12.56
CA GLY A 16 -2.05 5.20 -11.84
C GLY A 16 -1.40 5.11 -10.47
N LYS A 17 -2.17 5.35 -9.40
CA LYS A 17 -1.70 4.98 -8.06
C LYS A 17 -1.67 3.46 -8.01
N SER A 18 -0.46 2.91 -8.08
CA SER A 18 -0.22 1.47 -7.98
C SER A 18 -0.88 0.92 -6.71
N LEU A 19 -1.61 -0.19 -6.85
CA LEU A 19 -2.24 -0.89 -5.73
C LEU A 19 -1.20 -1.49 -4.77
N VAL A 20 -0.01 -1.73 -5.31
CA VAL A 20 1.10 -2.38 -4.65
C VAL A 20 2.29 -1.43 -4.70
N HIS A 21 2.89 -1.14 -3.56
CA HIS A 21 4.09 -0.30 -3.49
C HIS A 21 5.27 -1.12 -3.02
N TYR A 22 6.40 -1.02 -3.72
CA TYR A 22 7.65 -1.55 -3.23
C TYR A 22 8.12 -0.73 -2.02
N MET A 23 8.56 -1.40 -0.97
CA MET A 23 9.22 -0.78 0.17
C MET A 23 10.48 -1.55 0.52
N LYS A 24 11.50 -0.84 0.99
CA LYS A 24 12.72 -1.45 1.51
C LYS A 24 12.65 -1.46 3.04
N LEU A 25 12.58 -2.65 3.61
CA LEU A 25 12.76 -2.89 5.03
C LEU A 25 14.22 -3.24 5.31
N GLU A 26 14.61 -3.20 6.59
CA GLU A 26 15.86 -3.82 7.00
C GLU A 26 15.76 -5.35 6.87
N PRO A 27 16.86 -6.07 6.63
CA PRO A 27 16.86 -7.53 6.74
C PRO A 27 16.55 -7.99 8.17
N GLY A 28 15.81 -9.09 8.31
CA GLY A 28 15.62 -9.76 9.60
C GLY A 28 16.91 -10.42 10.09
N ALA A 29 17.00 -10.70 11.40
CA ALA A 29 18.21 -11.25 12.03
C ALA A 29 18.62 -12.62 11.46
N ASP A 30 17.64 -13.45 11.13
CA ASP A 30 17.81 -14.79 10.56
C ASP A 30 17.47 -14.85 9.05
N GLY A 31 17.44 -13.70 8.37
CA GLY A 31 16.91 -13.55 7.02
C GLY A 31 15.48 -12.98 7.00
N GLY A 32 14.90 -12.85 5.82
CA GLY A 32 13.63 -12.16 5.58
C GLY A 32 13.68 -10.64 5.76
N CYS A 33 12.60 -10.08 6.30
CA CYS A 33 12.37 -8.64 6.43
C CYS A 33 12.08 -8.28 7.89
N LYS A 34 12.63 -7.16 8.36
CA LYS A 34 12.35 -6.63 9.70
C LYS A 34 11.02 -5.90 9.71
N GLY A 35 10.00 -6.57 10.24
CA GLY A 35 8.67 -6.01 10.43
C GLY A 35 8.58 -5.13 11.67
N THR A 36 7.43 -4.51 11.84
CA THR A 36 7.09 -3.63 12.97
C THR A 36 6.78 -4.41 14.25
N SER A 37 6.22 -5.61 14.10
CA SER A 37 5.86 -6.49 15.23
C SER A 37 6.88 -7.60 15.49
N GLY A 38 7.89 -7.73 14.62
CA GLY A 38 8.92 -8.76 14.66
C GLY A 38 9.48 -9.03 13.27
N ASP A 39 10.47 -9.91 13.18
CA ASP A 39 11.02 -10.32 11.88
C ASP A 39 10.03 -11.21 11.13
N LEU A 40 9.87 -10.92 9.83
CA LEU A 40 9.02 -11.63 8.88
C LEU A 40 9.88 -12.53 8.01
N LYS A 41 9.46 -13.78 7.85
CA LYS A 41 10.07 -14.67 6.86
C LYS A 41 9.61 -14.29 5.46
N VAL A 42 10.38 -14.72 4.46
CA VAL A 42 9.98 -14.57 3.05
C VAL A 42 8.62 -15.22 2.81
N GLY A 43 7.68 -14.46 2.24
CA GLY A 43 6.30 -14.86 2.00
C GLY A 43 5.35 -14.57 3.16
N GLU A 44 5.85 -14.23 4.35
CA GLU A 44 5.01 -13.75 5.45
C GLU A 44 4.59 -12.30 5.22
N SER A 45 3.50 -11.94 5.90
CA SER A 45 2.95 -10.60 5.85
C SER A 45 2.52 -10.11 7.21
N GLU A 46 2.62 -8.81 7.40
CA GLU A 46 2.09 -8.12 8.56
C GLU A 46 1.20 -6.95 8.14
N LYS A 47 0.35 -6.51 9.05
CA LYS A 47 -0.49 -5.35 8.87
C LYS A 47 0.35 -4.06 8.85
N ASP A 48 0.02 -3.15 7.94
CA ASP A 48 0.57 -1.79 7.97
C ASP A 48 -0.09 -0.99 9.11
N PRO A 49 0.67 -0.41 10.05
CA PRO A 49 0.10 0.30 11.20
C PRO A 49 -0.48 1.68 10.85
N LEU A 50 -0.16 2.24 9.68
CA LEU A 50 -0.51 3.61 9.31
C LEU A 50 -1.67 3.68 8.33
N VAL A 51 -1.91 2.62 7.57
CA VAL A 51 -2.96 2.55 6.55
C VAL A 51 -3.60 1.17 6.51
N CYS A 52 -4.83 1.07 6.00
CA CYS A 52 -5.43 -0.24 5.73
C CYS A 52 -4.66 -0.92 4.58
N GLY A 53 -3.71 -1.77 4.94
CA GLY A 53 -2.84 -2.48 4.02
C GLY A 53 -2.05 -3.58 4.72
N SER A 54 -1.36 -4.37 3.91
CA SER A 54 -0.55 -5.51 4.33
C SER A 54 0.82 -5.44 3.67
N ILE A 55 1.87 -5.53 4.48
CA ILE A 55 3.27 -5.56 4.06
C ILE A 55 3.65 -7.03 3.85
N HIS A 56 4.19 -7.37 2.68
CA HIS A 56 4.58 -8.73 2.32
C HIS A 56 6.09 -8.79 2.10
N CYS A 57 6.78 -9.63 2.87
CA CYS A 57 8.21 -9.84 2.71
C CYS A 57 8.50 -10.70 1.47
N THR A 58 9.44 -10.27 0.63
CA THR A 58 9.71 -10.90 -0.68
C THR A 58 11.06 -11.61 -0.73
N ASN A 59 12.06 -11.18 0.04
CA ASN A 59 13.36 -11.83 0.09
C ASN A 59 14.13 -11.55 1.39
N ASP A 60 15.29 -12.18 1.54
CA ASP A 60 16.17 -12.04 2.70
C ASP A 60 16.99 -10.74 2.73
N ALA A 61 16.84 -9.90 1.70
CA ALA A 61 17.47 -8.58 1.66
C ALA A 61 16.54 -7.50 2.24
N GLY A 62 15.38 -7.85 2.78
CA GLY A 62 14.39 -6.89 3.26
C GLY A 62 13.55 -6.23 2.16
N ASP A 63 13.52 -6.78 0.94
CA ASP A 63 12.58 -6.28 -0.07
C ASP A 63 11.16 -6.70 0.28
N ALA A 64 10.25 -5.74 0.33
CA ALA A 64 8.85 -5.98 0.64
C ALA A 64 7.92 -5.21 -0.29
N PHE A 65 6.68 -5.67 -0.37
CA PHE A 65 5.60 -5.00 -1.09
C PHE A 65 4.44 -4.73 -0.15
N VAL A 66 3.92 -3.51 -0.18
CA VAL A 66 2.71 -3.17 0.55
C VAL A 66 1.52 -3.18 -0.39
N HIS A 67 0.51 -3.96 -0.03
CA HIS A 67 -0.79 -3.97 -0.69
C HIS A 67 -1.72 -3.04 0.10
N TYR A 68 -2.28 -2.05 -0.58
CA TYR A 68 -3.25 -1.13 0.01
C TYR A 68 -4.64 -1.36 -0.57
N CYS A 69 -5.66 -0.86 0.12
CA CYS A 69 -6.99 -0.81 -0.45
C CYS A 69 -7.02 -0.05 -1.77
N GLN A 70 -7.70 -0.63 -2.75
CA GLN A 70 -8.27 0.16 -3.82
C GLN A 70 -9.38 1.05 -3.23
N ILE A 71 -9.72 2.15 -3.90
CA ILE A 71 -10.96 2.87 -3.64
C ILE A 71 -11.99 2.33 -4.65
N PRO A 72 -12.73 1.26 -4.33
CA PRO A 72 -13.75 0.71 -5.21
C PRO A 72 -15.00 1.61 -5.18
N VAL A 73 -15.91 1.43 -6.15
CA VAL A 73 -17.16 2.19 -6.26
C VAL A 73 -17.97 2.25 -4.95
N PRO A 74 -18.09 1.18 -4.12
CA PRO A 74 -18.76 1.26 -2.83
C PRO A 74 -18.10 2.21 -1.83
N PHE A 75 -16.77 2.33 -1.84
CA PHE A 75 -16.04 3.28 -1.01
C PHE A 75 -16.28 4.74 -1.47
N ALA A 76 -16.53 4.95 -2.76
CA ALA A 76 -16.91 6.26 -3.28
C ALA A 76 -18.29 6.74 -2.79
N LEU A 77 -19.12 5.85 -2.23
CA LEU A 77 -20.40 6.19 -1.60
C LEU A 77 -20.26 6.55 -0.12
N CYS A 78 -19.06 6.40 0.46
CA CYS A 78 -18.81 6.80 1.83
C CYS A 78 -18.79 8.35 1.96
N PRO A 79 -19.21 8.90 3.12
CA PRO A 79 -19.22 10.35 3.36
C PRO A 79 -17.81 10.97 3.37
N GLY A 80 -16.76 10.15 3.41
CA GLY A 80 -15.37 10.56 3.35
C GLY A 80 -14.49 9.48 2.75
N ARG A 81 -13.19 9.78 2.65
CA ARG A 81 -12.16 8.86 2.12
C ARG A 81 -11.23 8.31 3.22
N GLY A 82 -11.69 8.33 4.46
CA GLY A 82 -10.94 7.78 5.58
C GLY A 82 -10.77 6.27 5.44
N VAL A 83 -9.65 5.76 5.95
CA VAL A 83 -9.40 4.32 6.14
C VAL A 83 -9.17 4.04 7.62
N THR A 84 -9.37 2.80 8.07
CA THR A 84 -9.06 2.41 9.45
C THR A 84 -7.93 1.38 9.49
N THR A 85 -7.08 1.47 10.51
CA THR A 85 -6.07 0.47 10.86
C THR A 85 -6.52 -0.41 12.03
N GLU A 86 -7.75 -0.24 12.53
CA GLU A 86 -8.28 -1.06 13.64
C GLU A 86 -8.77 -2.43 13.16
N ILE A 87 -9.13 -2.55 11.88
CA ILE A 87 -9.62 -3.79 11.26
C ILE A 87 -8.54 -4.35 10.33
N GLU A 88 -8.51 -5.67 10.15
CA GLU A 88 -7.53 -6.35 9.30
C GLU A 88 -7.75 -6.09 7.80
N PHE A 89 -6.67 -6.09 7.04
CA PHE A 89 -6.74 -6.09 5.58
C PHE A 89 -7.17 -7.49 5.08
N PRO A 90 -8.05 -7.60 4.05
CA PRO A 90 -8.65 -6.54 3.24
C PRO A 90 -10.02 -6.05 3.76
N ASP A 91 -10.48 -6.50 4.92
CA ASP A 91 -11.82 -6.16 5.44
C ASP A 91 -11.97 -4.64 5.69
N CYS A 92 -10.90 -3.99 6.17
CA CYS A 92 -10.88 -2.54 6.37
C CYS A 92 -11.04 -1.72 5.06
N CYS A 93 -10.99 -2.34 3.87
CA CYS A 93 -11.19 -1.68 2.59
C CYS A 93 -12.66 -1.43 2.23
N TRP A 94 -13.60 -2.12 2.88
CA TRP A 94 -15.01 -2.17 2.45
C TRP A 94 -15.96 -1.46 3.40
N ILE A 95 -15.43 -0.75 4.38
CA ILE A 95 -16.21 -0.06 5.40
C ILE A 95 -16.06 1.46 5.28
N CYS A 96 -17.13 2.18 5.55
CA CYS A 96 -17.05 3.63 5.64
C CYS A 96 -16.49 4.04 7.00
N THR A 97 -15.39 4.78 6.99
CA THR A 97 -14.79 5.34 8.21
C THR A 97 -14.89 6.86 8.21
N THR A 98 -14.82 7.45 9.39
CA THR A 98 -14.76 8.90 9.58
C THR A 98 -13.39 9.25 10.16
N TYR A 99 -12.86 10.42 9.78
CA TYR A 99 -11.63 10.93 10.37
C TYR A 99 -11.85 11.20 11.86
N LYS A 100 -10.92 10.75 12.70
CA LYS A 100 -10.83 11.18 14.09
C LYS A 100 -9.99 12.46 14.14
N ASN A 101 -10.41 13.44 14.92
CA ASN A 101 -9.53 14.59 15.23
C ASN A 101 -8.44 14.08 16.15
N CYS A 102 -7.20 14.08 15.64
CA CYS A 102 -5.99 13.68 16.35
C CYS A 102 -5.29 14.89 16.97
#